data_AF-A0A7X6U8U1-F1
#
_entry.id   AF-A0A7X6U8U1-F1
#
_cell.length_a   1.000
_cell.length_b   1.000
_cell.length_c   1.000
_cell.angle_alpha   90.00
_cell.angle_beta   90.00
_cell.angle_gamma   90.00
#
_symmetry.space_group_name_H-M   'P 1'
#
loop_
_entity.id
_entity.type
_entity.pdbx_description
1 polymer ?
#
loop_
_entity_poly.entity_id
_entity_poly.type
_entity_poly.pdbx_seq_one_letter_code
_entity_poly.pdbx_strand_id
1 'polypeptide(L)'
;MDENEYEGFDSEDGESIVLDRICQNCAYFFQDDKDEDDMGICSLDKAFDPYWDDKGVSENLDFSVCRELYQKRRFDSQRDACDHYEQVEIEELPDDINIDTLLRFEMRQSLDIGQLLELLETRPGERRDVLHTIYMQIREGNQEASDRFFGYYNGLGPAVSLEDVAFRIEIVTMLSWLPRDEHIVAAYVRELARTPSNNTTRRLYTEILSKLERYPEAEICAPLEKLLAEVPYSYRIKRRIREVAGLIRSDDDWERNVFLFFANQDGDEKDT
;
A
#
# COMPACT_ATOMS: atom_id res chain seq x y z
N MET A 1 -0.27 -54.36 -12.05
CA MET A 1 0.13 -54.67 -10.66
C MET A 1 1.63 -54.89 -10.73
N ASP A 2 2.46 -53.92 -10.38
CA ASP A 2 2.24 -52.76 -9.53
C ASP A 2 3.22 -51.62 -9.85
N GLU A 3 2.87 -50.47 -9.28
CA GLU A 3 3.69 -49.29 -8.94
C GLU A 3 4.07 -48.30 -10.05
N ASN A 4 3.32 -47.19 -10.02
CA ASN A 4 3.55 -45.92 -10.70
C ASN A 4 4.79 -45.24 -10.10
N GLU A 5 5.81 -44.99 -10.91
CA GLU A 5 6.74 -43.86 -10.72
C GLU A 5 6.13 -42.66 -11.46
N TYR A 6 5.75 -41.62 -10.71
CA TYR A 6 5.45 -40.30 -11.24
C TYR A 6 6.48 -39.34 -10.65
N GLU A 7 7.36 -38.81 -11.49
CA GLU A 7 8.42 -37.86 -11.14
C GLU A 7 7.81 -36.45 -10.94
N GLY A 8 8.01 -35.86 -9.75
CA GLY A 8 7.56 -34.52 -9.32
C GLY A 8 8.47 -33.98 -8.21
N PHE A 9 8.57 -32.66 -8.08
CA PHE A 9 9.81 -31.85 -8.02
C PHE A 9 10.58 -31.79 -6.69
N ASP A 10 11.82 -31.32 -6.85
CA ASP A 10 12.92 -31.22 -5.90
C ASP A 10 12.70 -30.11 -4.82
N SER A 11 12.77 -30.47 -3.54
CA SER A 11 13.04 -29.51 -2.45
C SER A 11 14.44 -28.89 -2.60
N GLU A 12 14.89 -27.96 -1.76
CA GLU A 12 16.28 -27.44 -1.82
C GLU A 12 17.36 -28.57 -1.70
N ASP A 13 16.95 -29.81 -1.41
CA ASP A 13 17.70 -31.08 -1.53
C ASP A 13 17.04 -32.18 -2.39
N GLY A 14 15.97 -31.92 -3.14
CA GLY A 14 15.41 -32.88 -4.10
C GLY A 14 14.43 -33.92 -3.56
N GLU A 15 14.05 -33.85 -2.30
CA GLU A 15 13.14 -34.82 -1.68
C GLU A 15 11.69 -34.35 -1.73
N SER A 16 10.83 -35.17 -2.33
CA SER A 16 9.38 -35.02 -2.33
C SER A 16 8.82 -35.06 -0.90
N ILE A 17 7.82 -34.24 -0.61
CA ILE A 17 7.15 -34.25 0.70
C ILE A 17 6.35 -35.55 0.82
N VAL A 18 6.92 -36.55 1.48
CA VAL A 18 6.22 -37.80 1.79
C VAL A 18 5.31 -37.56 2.98
N LEU A 19 4.01 -37.44 2.72
CA LEU A 19 3.00 -37.35 3.78
C LEU A 19 2.74 -38.73 4.39
N ASP A 20 2.64 -38.78 5.71
CA ASP A 20 2.22 -39.99 6.41
C ASP A 20 0.79 -40.37 6.00
N ARG A 21 0.53 -41.67 5.83
CA ARG A 21 -0.80 -42.21 5.54
C ARG A 21 -1.66 -42.25 6.81
N ILE A 22 -1.99 -41.07 7.32
CA ILE A 22 -2.90 -40.84 8.45
C ILE A 22 -4.14 -40.08 8.00
N CYS A 23 -5.22 -40.10 8.79
CA CYS A 23 -6.45 -39.41 8.44
C CYS A 23 -6.26 -37.89 8.23
N GLN A 24 -5.36 -37.23 8.96
CA GLN A 24 -5.10 -35.80 8.80
C GLN A 24 -4.70 -35.41 7.36
N ASN A 25 -3.99 -36.28 6.66
CA ASN A 25 -3.49 -36.04 5.30
C ASN A 25 -4.45 -36.56 4.22
N CYS A 26 -5.71 -36.83 4.57
CA CYS A 26 -6.73 -37.36 3.67
C CYS A 26 -7.60 -36.22 3.14
N ALA A 27 -7.87 -36.19 1.83
CA ALA A 27 -8.77 -35.25 1.17
C ALA A 27 -10.22 -35.27 1.70
N TYR A 28 -10.61 -36.34 2.41
CA TYR A 28 -11.92 -36.49 3.02
C TYR A 28 -11.97 -36.12 4.51
N PHE A 29 -10.87 -35.68 5.12
CA PHE A 29 -10.84 -35.29 6.52
C PHE A 29 -11.10 -33.80 6.70
N PHE A 30 -11.98 -33.45 7.64
CA PHE A 30 -12.34 -32.07 7.94
C PHE A 30 -12.39 -31.83 9.44
N GLN A 31 -11.81 -30.72 9.87
CA GLN A 31 -11.76 -30.26 11.25
C GLN A 31 -12.56 -28.97 11.39
N ASP A 32 -13.27 -28.82 12.52
CA ASP A 32 -13.97 -27.59 12.87
C ASP A 32 -12.96 -26.49 13.21
N ASP A 33 -13.22 -25.28 12.71
CA ASP A 33 -12.32 -24.11 12.85
C ASP A 33 -11.96 -23.77 14.32
N LYS A 34 -12.78 -24.18 15.27
CA LYS A 34 -12.60 -23.93 16.72
C LYS A 34 -12.16 -25.17 17.49
N ASP A 35 -11.85 -26.28 16.83
CA ASP A 35 -11.37 -27.50 17.47
C ASP A 35 -9.83 -27.47 17.53
N GLU A 36 -9.26 -27.44 18.73
CA GLU A 36 -7.81 -27.38 18.96
C GLU A 36 -7.19 -28.77 19.16
N ASP A 37 -8.01 -29.83 19.26
CA ASP A 37 -7.59 -31.15 19.75
C ASP A 37 -7.15 -32.15 18.66
N ASP A 38 -6.76 -31.70 17.46
CA ASP A 38 -6.46 -32.56 16.30
C ASP A 38 -7.59 -33.57 15.97
N MET A 39 -8.82 -33.21 16.32
CA MET A 39 -10.02 -34.02 16.12
C MET A 39 -10.77 -33.55 14.88
N GLY A 40 -11.29 -34.49 14.08
CA GLY A 40 -12.13 -34.15 12.94
C GLY A 40 -13.05 -35.26 12.52
N ILE A 41 -13.73 -35.06 11.40
CA ILE A 41 -14.69 -36.00 10.83
C ILE A 41 -14.31 -36.37 9.40
N CYS A 42 -14.94 -37.41 8.87
CA CYS A 42 -14.78 -37.82 7.49
C CYS A 42 -16.00 -37.37 6.69
N SER A 43 -15.80 -36.70 5.56
CA SER A 43 -16.89 -36.24 4.70
C SER A 43 -17.69 -37.37 4.05
N LEU A 44 -17.16 -38.60 4.03
CA LEU A 44 -17.86 -39.80 3.61
C LEU A 44 -18.84 -40.35 4.68
N ASP A 45 -18.84 -39.83 5.92
CA ASP A 45 -19.89 -40.17 6.89
C ASP A 45 -21.20 -39.49 6.49
N LYS A 46 -22.10 -40.28 5.90
CA LYS A 46 -23.41 -39.86 5.40
C LYS A 46 -24.29 -39.16 6.43
N ALA A 47 -23.98 -39.25 7.72
CA ALA A 47 -24.64 -38.44 8.73
C ALA A 47 -24.46 -36.93 8.51
N PHE A 48 -23.40 -36.53 7.81
CA PHE A 48 -23.06 -35.13 7.51
C PHE A 48 -23.56 -34.63 6.14
N ASP A 49 -24.04 -35.52 5.25
CA ASP A 49 -24.57 -35.15 3.93
C ASP A 49 -25.56 -33.97 3.94
N PRO A 50 -26.50 -33.85 4.90
CA PRO A 50 -27.46 -32.73 4.93
C PRO A 50 -26.84 -31.36 5.27
N TYR A 51 -25.57 -31.31 5.66
CA TYR A 51 -24.90 -30.11 6.15
C TYR A 51 -23.84 -29.56 5.19
N TRP A 52 -23.32 -30.39 4.28
CA TRP A 52 -22.23 -29.99 3.36
C TRP A 52 -22.60 -28.80 2.48
N ASP A 53 -23.68 -28.92 1.72
CA ASP A 53 -24.07 -27.90 0.73
C ASP A 53 -25.12 -26.94 1.31
N ASP A 54 -26.11 -27.45 2.04
CA ASP A 54 -27.29 -26.68 2.47
C ASP A 54 -27.02 -25.73 3.65
N LYS A 55 -25.89 -25.89 4.35
CA LYS A 55 -25.60 -25.19 5.61
C LYS A 55 -24.22 -24.52 5.67
N GLY A 56 -23.48 -24.50 4.55
CA GLY A 56 -22.22 -23.76 4.43
C GLY A 56 -21.05 -24.33 5.24
N VAL A 57 -21.14 -25.61 5.65
CA VAL A 57 -20.04 -26.30 6.35
C VAL A 57 -18.85 -26.50 5.42
N SER A 58 -19.09 -26.77 4.14
CA SER A 58 -18.04 -26.93 3.13
C SER A 58 -17.23 -25.66 2.89
N GLU A 59 -17.83 -24.49 3.03
CA GLU A 59 -17.19 -23.20 2.73
C GLU A 59 -16.41 -22.63 3.92
N ASN A 60 -16.94 -22.77 5.13
CA ASN A 60 -16.42 -22.07 6.32
C ASN A 60 -15.81 -23.00 7.36
N LEU A 61 -15.92 -24.32 7.17
CA LEU A 61 -15.49 -25.33 8.15
C LEU A 61 -16.10 -25.14 9.56
N ASP A 62 -17.24 -24.45 9.65
CA ASP A 62 -17.95 -24.19 10.90
C ASP A 62 -19.02 -25.26 11.13
N PHE A 63 -18.76 -26.19 12.05
CA PHE A 63 -19.70 -27.26 12.39
C PHE A 63 -20.67 -26.85 13.50
N SER A 64 -20.79 -25.57 13.86
CA SER A 64 -21.73 -25.07 14.88
C SER A 64 -23.18 -25.50 14.63
N VAL A 65 -23.59 -25.55 13.36
CA VAL A 65 -24.94 -25.99 12.92
C VAL A 65 -25.24 -27.46 13.20
N CYS A 66 -24.21 -28.29 13.39
CA CYS A 66 -24.32 -29.72 13.67
C CYS A 66 -23.43 -30.15 14.85
N ARG A 67 -23.16 -29.22 15.79
CA ARG A 67 -22.13 -29.39 16.84
C ARG A 67 -22.28 -30.68 17.64
N GLU A 68 -23.50 -31.05 18.01
CA GLU A 68 -23.75 -32.29 18.76
C GLU A 68 -23.36 -33.55 17.96
N LEU A 69 -23.65 -33.56 16.65
CA LEU A 69 -23.30 -34.65 15.76
C LEU A 69 -21.78 -34.71 15.56
N TYR A 70 -21.15 -33.56 15.31
CA TYR A 70 -19.69 -33.43 15.19
C TYR A 70 -18.98 -33.97 16.44
N GLN A 71 -19.36 -33.49 17.63
CA GLN A 71 -18.76 -33.93 18.90
C GLN A 71 -18.91 -35.43 19.16
N LYS A 72 -20.01 -36.03 18.70
CA LYS A 72 -20.27 -37.46 18.85
C LYS A 72 -19.47 -38.33 17.87
N ARG A 73 -19.17 -37.79 16.68
CA ARG A 73 -18.60 -38.54 15.55
C ARG A 73 -17.13 -38.25 15.30
N ARG A 74 -16.60 -37.14 15.85
CA ARG A 74 -15.20 -36.73 15.68
C ARG A 74 -14.25 -37.81 16.20
N PHE A 75 -13.11 -37.91 15.54
CA PHE A 75 -12.06 -38.87 15.84
C PHE A 75 -10.69 -38.22 15.71
N ASP A 76 -9.70 -38.85 16.32
CA ASP A 76 -8.31 -38.44 16.28
C ASP A 76 -7.76 -38.51 14.85
N SER A 77 -7.26 -37.37 14.35
CA SER A 77 -6.71 -37.23 13.00
C SER A 77 -5.43 -38.05 12.78
N GLN A 78 -4.69 -38.39 13.84
CA GLN A 78 -3.42 -39.11 13.81
C GLN A 78 -3.57 -40.62 13.64
N ARG A 79 -4.81 -41.13 13.53
CA ARG A 79 -5.05 -42.56 13.27
C ARG A 79 -4.63 -42.95 11.84
N ASP A 80 -4.31 -44.22 11.67
CA ASP A 80 -3.96 -44.80 10.37
C ASP A 80 -5.05 -44.56 9.30
N ALA A 81 -4.61 -44.32 8.08
CA ALA A 81 -5.46 -44.18 6.91
C ALA A 81 -6.30 -45.45 6.65
N CYS A 82 -7.55 -45.25 6.24
CA CYS A 82 -8.43 -46.34 5.82
C CYS A 82 -8.33 -46.63 4.31
N ASP A 83 -9.07 -47.63 3.83
CA ASP A 83 -9.10 -48.04 2.41
C ASP A 83 -9.65 -46.96 1.47
N HIS A 84 -10.35 -45.96 1.99
CA HIS A 84 -10.86 -44.81 1.24
C HIS A 84 -9.90 -43.60 1.26
N TYR A 85 -8.69 -43.78 1.75
CA TYR A 85 -7.70 -42.71 1.80
C TYR A 85 -7.36 -42.21 0.41
N GLU A 86 -7.56 -40.91 0.23
CA GLU A 86 -7.09 -40.14 -0.92
C GLU A 86 -6.21 -39.04 -0.34
N GLN A 87 -4.95 -39.01 -0.77
CA GLN A 87 -4.00 -38.03 -0.26
C GLN A 87 -4.48 -36.63 -0.66
N VAL A 88 -4.42 -35.68 0.28
CA VAL A 88 -4.72 -34.28 -0.03
C VAL A 88 -3.78 -33.79 -1.12
N GLU A 89 -4.34 -33.20 -2.17
CA GLU A 89 -3.54 -32.51 -3.18
C GLU A 89 -3.01 -31.22 -2.56
N ILE A 90 -1.68 -31.14 -2.40
CA ILE A 90 -1.00 -29.91 -2.04
C ILE A 90 -0.57 -29.28 -3.36
N GLU A 91 -1.22 -28.18 -3.75
CA GLU A 91 -0.72 -27.38 -4.86
C GLU A 91 0.63 -26.76 -4.45
N GLU A 92 1.70 -27.19 -5.12
CA GLU A 92 3.01 -26.59 -4.96
C GLU A 92 2.96 -25.16 -5.51
N LEU A 93 3.18 -24.17 -4.63
CA LEU A 93 3.48 -22.82 -5.07
C LEU A 93 4.82 -22.85 -5.80
N PRO A 94 4.97 -22.13 -6.93
CA PRO A 94 6.26 -21.99 -7.60
C PRO A 94 7.39 -21.59 -6.64
N ASP A 95 8.58 -22.17 -6.80
CA ASP A 95 9.71 -21.99 -5.88
C ASP A 95 10.18 -20.53 -5.74
N ASP A 96 9.83 -19.67 -6.69
CA ASP A 96 10.14 -18.24 -6.64
C ASP A 96 9.16 -17.43 -5.77
N ILE A 97 8.08 -18.05 -5.29
CA ILE A 97 7.09 -17.40 -4.43
C ILE A 97 7.45 -17.58 -2.95
N ASN A 98 7.90 -16.49 -2.33
CA ASN A 98 8.08 -16.43 -0.89
C ASN A 98 6.71 -16.35 -0.18
N ILE A 99 6.32 -17.41 0.55
CA ILE A 99 5.02 -17.51 1.24
C ILE A 99 4.80 -16.36 2.23
N ASP A 100 5.79 -15.94 3.02
CA ASP A 100 5.66 -14.79 3.94
C ASP A 100 5.35 -13.50 3.16
N THR A 101 5.94 -13.34 1.98
CA THR A 101 5.67 -12.19 1.10
C THR A 101 4.24 -12.23 0.56
N LEU A 102 3.76 -13.40 0.13
CA LEU A 102 2.39 -13.59 -0.36
C LEU A 102 1.35 -13.36 0.76
N LEU A 103 1.54 -13.98 1.94
CA LEU A 103 0.64 -13.78 3.08
C LEU A 103 0.56 -12.32 3.49
N ARG A 104 1.71 -11.62 3.54
CA ARG A 104 1.72 -10.18 3.85
C ARG A 104 1.04 -9.35 2.76
N PHE A 105 1.13 -9.74 1.50
CA PHE A 105 0.39 -9.11 0.40
C PHE A 105 -1.12 -9.27 0.62
N GLU A 106 -1.60 -10.50 0.78
CA GLU A 106 -3.02 -10.80 1.01
C GLU A 106 -3.57 -10.10 2.25
N MET A 107 -2.84 -10.17 3.38
CA MET A 107 -3.21 -9.46 4.60
C MET A 107 -3.33 -7.95 4.36
N ARG A 108 -2.39 -7.33 3.63
CA ARG A 108 -2.49 -5.89 3.33
C ARG A 108 -3.67 -5.58 2.43
N GLN A 109 -3.93 -6.40 1.40
CA GLN A 109 -5.06 -6.20 0.49
C GLN A 109 -6.41 -6.35 1.20
N SER A 110 -6.48 -7.16 2.26
CA SER A 110 -7.68 -7.30 3.10
C SER A 110 -7.95 -6.12 4.05
N LEU A 111 -6.98 -5.23 4.27
CA LEU A 111 -7.17 -4.09 5.18
C LEU A 111 -7.99 -2.99 4.50
N ASP A 112 -9.09 -2.61 5.15
CA ASP A 112 -9.96 -1.53 4.68
C ASP A 112 -9.22 -0.19 4.70
N ILE A 113 -9.12 0.45 3.52
CA ILE A 113 -8.49 1.77 3.39
C ILE A 113 -9.23 2.83 4.21
N GLY A 114 -10.55 2.71 4.39
CA GLY A 114 -11.32 3.65 5.22
C GLY A 114 -10.82 3.69 6.67
N GLN A 115 -10.63 2.53 7.27
CA GLN A 115 -10.06 2.38 8.61
C GLN A 115 -8.61 2.91 8.68
N LEU A 116 -7.78 2.63 7.68
CA LEU A 116 -6.41 3.15 7.64
C LEU A 116 -6.39 4.68 7.61
N LEU A 117 -7.26 5.32 6.83
CA LEU A 117 -7.37 6.79 6.79
C LEU A 117 -7.86 7.36 8.13
N GLU A 118 -8.79 6.69 8.82
CA GLU A 118 -9.22 7.07 10.17
C GLU A 118 -8.07 6.97 11.18
N LEU A 119 -7.21 5.96 11.07
CA LEU A 119 -6.03 5.81 11.93
C LEU A 119 -5.01 6.95 11.72
N LEU A 120 -4.88 7.48 10.50
CA LEU A 120 -4.02 8.65 10.26
C LEU A 120 -4.47 9.88 11.07
N GLU A 121 -5.77 10.03 11.33
CA GLU A 121 -6.31 11.15 12.11
C GLU A 121 -6.27 10.87 13.62
N THR A 122 -6.65 9.66 14.02
CA THR A 122 -6.88 9.29 15.42
C THR A 122 -5.61 8.84 16.14
N ARG A 123 -4.58 8.36 15.42
CA ARG A 123 -3.35 7.82 15.99
C ARG A 123 -2.09 8.48 15.42
N PRO A 124 -1.78 9.73 15.81
CA PRO A 124 -0.64 10.47 15.28
C PRO A 124 0.72 9.77 15.47
N GLY A 125 0.86 8.96 16.53
CA GLY A 125 2.07 8.17 16.80
C GLY A 125 2.29 6.99 15.86
N GLU A 126 1.24 6.50 15.18
CA GLU A 126 1.27 5.34 14.29
C GLU A 126 1.22 5.75 12.81
N ARG A 127 1.13 7.05 12.51
CA ARG A 127 0.97 7.59 11.14
C ARG A 127 1.97 7.03 10.14
N ARG A 128 3.24 6.87 10.53
CA ARG A 128 4.28 6.36 9.63
C ARG A 128 4.00 4.94 9.17
N ASP A 129 3.63 4.06 10.11
CA ASP A 129 3.37 2.66 9.82
C ASP A 129 2.08 2.51 9.00
N VAL A 130 1.06 3.29 9.34
CA VAL A 130 -0.19 3.36 8.56
C VAL A 130 0.07 3.87 7.13
N LEU A 131 0.84 4.96 6.97
CA LEU A 131 1.22 5.47 5.65
C LEU A 131 2.02 4.45 4.84
N HIS A 132 2.89 3.68 5.48
CA HIS A 132 3.63 2.61 4.82
C HIS A 132 2.69 1.50 4.33
N THR A 133 1.69 1.11 5.12
CA THR A 133 0.67 0.14 4.69
C THR A 133 -0.13 0.65 3.49
N ILE A 134 -0.60 1.90 3.52
CA ILE A 134 -1.32 2.52 2.40
C ILE A 134 -0.43 2.59 1.15
N TYR A 135 0.83 3.01 1.31
CA TYR A 135 1.81 3.03 0.23
C TYR A 135 1.94 1.66 -0.44
N MET A 136 2.05 0.60 0.36
CA MET A 136 2.19 -0.76 -0.16
C MET A 136 0.94 -1.17 -0.96
N GLN A 137 -0.26 -0.89 -0.45
CA GLN A 137 -1.52 -1.14 -1.18
C GLN A 137 -1.53 -0.43 -2.54
N ILE A 138 -1.18 0.87 -2.58
CA ILE A 138 -1.13 1.66 -3.83
C ILE A 138 -0.09 1.09 -4.79
N ARG A 139 1.12 0.80 -4.30
CA ARG A 139 2.21 0.24 -5.11
C ARG A 139 1.86 -1.12 -5.70
N GLU A 140 1.07 -1.90 -4.98
CA GLU A 140 0.54 -3.21 -5.39
C GLU A 140 -0.65 -3.10 -6.37
N GLY A 141 -1.07 -1.89 -6.74
CA GLY A 141 -2.11 -1.66 -7.74
C GLY A 141 -3.53 -1.58 -7.17
N ASN A 142 -3.70 -1.43 -5.86
CA ASN A 142 -5.01 -1.23 -5.26
C ASN A 142 -5.56 0.16 -5.61
N GLN A 143 -6.44 0.21 -6.62
CA GLN A 143 -6.99 1.45 -7.14
C GLN A 143 -7.85 2.18 -6.11
N GLU A 144 -8.64 1.45 -5.30
CA GLU A 144 -9.44 2.07 -4.23
C GLU A 144 -8.54 2.77 -3.21
N ALA A 145 -7.45 2.10 -2.79
CA ALA A 145 -6.48 2.67 -1.87
C ALA A 145 -5.87 3.97 -2.44
N SER A 146 -5.53 3.96 -3.73
CA SER A 146 -5.01 5.14 -4.43
C SER A 146 -6.03 6.28 -4.44
N ASP A 147 -7.24 6.04 -4.95
CA ASP A 147 -8.27 7.05 -5.11
C ASP A 147 -8.68 7.67 -3.77
N ARG A 148 -8.86 6.84 -2.74
CA ARG A 148 -9.27 7.29 -1.40
C ARG A 148 -8.13 8.00 -0.68
N PHE A 149 -6.88 7.55 -0.82
CA PHE A 149 -5.74 8.25 -0.24
C PHE A 149 -5.51 9.62 -0.88
N PHE A 150 -5.53 9.71 -2.22
CA PHE A 150 -5.43 11.00 -2.90
C PHE A 150 -6.62 11.91 -2.58
N GLY A 151 -7.83 11.35 -2.46
CA GLY A 151 -9.01 12.08 -1.98
C GLY A 151 -8.82 12.66 -0.58
N TYR A 152 -8.37 11.84 0.37
CA TYR A 152 -8.01 12.25 1.73
C TYR A 152 -6.96 13.36 1.73
N TYR A 153 -5.82 13.13 1.08
CA TYR A 153 -4.72 14.10 1.07
C TYR A 153 -5.15 15.41 0.41
N ASN A 154 -5.85 15.37 -0.73
CA ASN A 154 -6.34 16.56 -1.42
C ASN A 154 -7.46 17.29 -0.67
N GLY A 155 -8.17 16.59 0.23
CA GLY A 155 -9.23 17.14 1.10
C GLY A 155 -8.72 17.87 2.34
N LEU A 156 -7.45 17.69 2.72
CA LEU A 156 -6.88 18.41 3.87
C LEU A 156 -6.93 19.94 3.70
N GLY A 157 -7.07 20.67 4.82
CA GLY A 157 -6.95 22.13 4.85
C GLY A 157 -5.53 22.65 4.59
N PRO A 158 -5.26 23.96 4.79
CA PRO A 158 -3.89 24.47 4.81
C PRO A 158 -3.07 23.85 5.95
N ALA A 159 -1.77 23.62 5.75
CA ALA A 159 -0.90 23.27 6.88
C ALA A 159 -0.67 24.49 7.79
N VAL A 160 -1.03 24.37 9.07
CA VAL A 160 -1.01 25.52 10.01
C VAL A 160 -0.08 25.29 11.21
N SER A 161 0.24 24.04 11.54
CA SER A 161 1.14 23.70 12.65
C SER A 161 2.42 22.99 12.18
N LEU A 162 3.43 22.93 13.06
CA LEU A 162 4.65 22.14 12.80
C LEU A 162 4.36 20.64 12.72
N GLU A 163 3.35 20.15 13.45
CA GLU A 163 2.92 18.77 13.40
C GLU A 163 2.28 18.45 12.04
N ASP A 164 1.38 19.30 11.54
CA ASP A 164 0.80 19.15 10.20
C ASP A 164 1.88 19.14 9.13
N VAL A 165 2.85 20.05 9.25
CA VAL A 165 3.99 20.15 8.33
C VAL A 165 4.82 18.87 8.36
N ALA A 166 5.10 18.32 9.55
CA ALA A 166 5.85 17.08 9.67
C ALA A 166 5.10 15.90 9.02
N PHE A 167 3.81 15.76 9.30
CA PHE A 167 2.98 14.71 8.71
C PHE A 167 2.89 14.83 7.17
N ARG A 168 2.71 16.04 6.65
CA ARG A 168 2.67 16.25 5.19
C ARG A 168 4.02 16.01 4.51
N ILE A 169 5.14 16.26 5.21
CA ILE A 169 6.46 15.86 4.70
C ILE A 169 6.58 14.33 4.63
N GLU A 170 6.02 13.59 5.58
CA GLU A 170 5.97 12.12 5.51
C GLU A 170 5.15 11.65 4.30
N ILE A 171 3.98 12.25 4.05
CA ILE A 171 3.18 11.98 2.85
C ILE A 171 3.97 12.29 1.57
N VAL A 172 4.59 13.47 1.48
CA VAL A 172 5.39 13.87 0.30
C VAL A 172 6.56 12.91 0.07
N THR A 173 7.20 12.45 1.15
CA THR A 173 8.29 11.48 1.10
C THR A 173 7.79 10.14 0.59
N MET A 174 6.68 9.63 1.12
CA MET A 174 6.05 8.39 0.69
C MET A 174 5.67 8.44 -0.79
N LEU A 175 4.99 9.51 -1.23
CA LEU A 175 4.60 9.70 -2.63
C LEU A 175 5.82 9.71 -3.58
N SER A 176 6.99 10.13 -3.10
CA SER A 176 8.22 10.13 -3.91
C SER A 176 8.79 8.73 -4.19
N TRP A 177 8.27 7.69 -3.52
CA TRP A 177 8.63 6.29 -3.77
C TRP A 177 7.70 5.61 -4.78
N LEU A 178 6.53 6.19 -5.05
CA LEU A 178 5.63 5.69 -6.08
C LEU A 178 6.19 6.00 -7.48
N PRO A 179 5.79 5.23 -8.50
CA PRO A 179 6.06 5.58 -9.89
C PRO A 179 5.60 7.01 -10.18
N ARG A 180 6.41 7.73 -10.97
CA ARG A 180 6.08 9.12 -11.35
C ARG A 180 4.78 9.15 -12.12
N ASP A 181 3.87 9.99 -11.67
CA ASP A 181 2.52 10.08 -12.20
C ASP A 181 1.98 11.50 -12.05
N GLU A 182 1.05 11.88 -12.94
CA GLU A 182 0.41 13.19 -12.96
C GLU A 182 -0.38 13.47 -11.68
N HIS A 183 -0.95 12.44 -11.04
CA HIS A 183 -1.66 12.56 -9.77
C HIS A 183 -0.74 13.06 -8.64
N ILE A 184 0.53 12.64 -8.63
CA ILE A 184 1.52 13.06 -7.64
C ILE A 184 1.88 14.53 -7.87
N VAL A 185 2.11 14.92 -9.13
CA VAL A 185 2.38 16.32 -9.49
C VAL A 185 1.19 17.21 -9.09
N ALA A 186 -0.04 16.79 -9.41
CA ALA A 186 -1.25 17.51 -9.05
C ALA A 186 -1.41 17.65 -7.52
N ALA A 187 -1.09 16.59 -6.76
CA ALA A 187 -1.13 16.61 -5.30
C ALA A 187 -0.10 17.59 -4.71
N TYR A 188 1.13 17.58 -5.22
CA TYR A 188 2.19 18.53 -4.84
C TYR A 188 1.82 19.98 -5.16
N VAL A 189 1.30 20.25 -6.35
CA VAL A 189 0.86 21.59 -6.77
C VAL A 189 -0.31 22.08 -5.90
N ARG A 190 -1.28 21.19 -5.59
CA ARG A 190 -2.39 21.53 -4.69
C ARG A 190 -1.90 21.85 -3.28
N GLU A 191 -0.93 21.11 -2.76
CA GLU A 191 -0.34 21.39 -1.44
C GLU A 191 0.32 22.77 -1.41
N LEU A 192 1.09 23.13 -2.45
CA LEU A 192 1.67 24.47 -2.60
C LEU A 192 0.60 25.56 -2.73
N ALA A 193 -0.53 25.27 -3.37
CA ALA A 193 -1.62 26.24 -3.55
C ALA A 193 -2.35 26.55 -2.24
N ARG A 194 -2.66 25.51 -1.45
CA ARG A 194 -3.47 25.66 -0.23
C ARG A 194 -2.67 26.13 0.96
N THR A 195 -1.40 25.77 1.06
CA THR A 195 -0.62 26.01 2.28
C THR A 195 0.06 27.39 2.22
N PRO A 196 -0.13 28.27 3.21
CA PRO A 196 0.50 29.59 3.21
C PRO A 196 2.02 29.46 3.26
N SER A 197 2.75 30.25 2.48
CA SER A 197 4.22 30.28 2.53
C SER A 197 4.72 31.17 3.67
N ASN A 198 5.11 30.58 4.80
CA ASN A 198 5.68 31.30 5.94
C ASN A 198 6.79 30.46 6.63
N ASN A 199 7.30 30.93 7.77
CA ASN A 199 8.37 30.24 8.49
C ASN A 199 7.99 28.82 8.94
N THR A 200 6.73 28.59 9.33
CA THR A 200 6.23 27.28 9.77
C THR A 200 6.25 26.27 8.62
N THR A 201 5.80 26.68 7.44
CA THR A 201 5.57 25.80 6.29
C THR A 201 6.74 25.75 5.30
N ARG A 202 7.77 26.59 5.50
CA ARG A 202 8.95 26.67 4.63
C ARG A 202 9.59 25.31 4.34
N ARG A 203 9.64 24.41 5.33
CA ARG A 203 10.19 23.06 5.16
C ARG A 203 9.36 22.23 4.18
N LEU A 204 8.04 22.29 4.28
CA LEU A 204 7.13 21.59 3.37
C LEU A 204 7.29 22.09 1.93
N TYR A 205 7.34 23.41 1.73
CA TYR A 205 7.64 24.01 0.41
C TYR A 205 8.97 23.52 -0.16
N THR A 206 10.02 23.49 0.67
CA THR A 206 11.35 23.05 0.25
C THR A 206 11.31 21.59 -0.20
N GLU A 207 10.65 20.72 0.56
CA GLU A 207 10.54 19.29 0.24
C GLU A 207 9.77 19.08 -1.07
N ILE A 208 8.60 19.70 -1.21
CA ILE A 208 7.76 19.55 -2.41
C ILE A 208 8.49 20.03 -3.66
N LEU A 209 9.10 21.23 -3.60
CA LEU A 209 9.81 21.79 -4.75
C LEU A 209 11.04 20.94 -5.11
N SER A 210 11.75 20.39 -4.12
CA SER A 210 12.86 19.44 -4.33
C SER A 210 12.40 18.13 -5.00
N LYS A 211 11.19 17.64 -4.71
CA LYS A 211 10.62 16.49 -5.43
C LYS A 211 10.25 16.85 -6.85
N LEU A 212 9.58 17.99 -7.06
CA LEU A 212 9.16 18.47 -8.38
C LEU A 212 10.36 18.70 -9.31
N GLU A 213 11.50 19.21 -8.81
CA GLU A 213 12.74 19.36 -9.59
C GLU A 213 13.25 18.05 -10.23
N ARG A 214 12.80 16.89 -9.76
CA ARG A 214 13.21 15.58 -10.32
C ARG A 214 12.37 15.16 -11.52
N TYR A 215 11.22 15.81 -11.75
CA TYR A 215 10.33 15.52 -12.87
C TYR A 215 10.82 16.21 -14.15
N PRO A 216 10.51 15.66 -15.34
CA PRO A 216 10.74 16.35 -16.59
C PRO A 216 10.00 17.70 -16.61
N GLU A 217 10.67 18.76 -17.08
CA GLU A 217 10.07 20.11 -17.16
C GLU A 217 8.72 20.12 -17.91
N ALA A 218 8.59 19.29 -18.94
CA ALA A 218 7.36 19.15 -19.72
C ALA A 218 6.14 18.71 -18.90
N GLU A 219 6.33 17.99 -17.79
CA GLU A 219 5.25 17.50 -16.93
C GLU A 219 4.87 18.51 -15.84
N ILE A 220 5.80 19.37 -15.42
CA ILE A 220 5.61 20.27 -14.27
C ILE A 220 5.46 21.74 -14.64
N CYS A 221 5.91 22.16 -15.83
CA CYS A 221 5.90 23.56 -16.26
C CYS A 221 4.48 24.14 -16.27
N ALA A 222 3.56 23.52 -17.03
CA ALA A 222 2.19 24.03 -17.13
C ALA A 222 1.42 24.01 -15.78
N PRO A 223 1.49 22.96 -14.94
CA PRO A 223 0.91 22.99 -13.60
C PRO A 223 1.45 24.12 -12.71
N LEU A 224 2.76 24.36 -12.73
CA LEU A 224 3.40 25.41 -11.92
C LEU A 224 3.15 26.82 -12.45
N GLU A 225 3.06 27.01 -13.77
CA GLU A 225 2.63 28.27 -14.36
C GLU A 225 1.21 28.64 -13.93
N LYS A 226 0.29 27.67 -13.99
CA LYS A 226 -1.08 27.84 -13.53
C LYS A 226 -1.13 28.22 -12.05
N LEU A 227 -0.37 27.51 -11.22
CA LEU A 227 -0.23 27.81 -9.79
C LEU A 227 0.21 29.27 -9.55
N LEU A 228 1.21 29.74 -10.29
CA LEU A 228 1.74 31.10 -10.17
C LEU A 228 0.78 32.20 -10.64
N ALA A 229 -0.18 31.85 -11.50
CA ALA A 229 -1.23 32.77 -11.95
C ALA A 229 -2.37 32.87 -10.93
N GLU A 230 -2.68 31.78 -10.23
CA GLU A 230 -3.83 31.69 -9.32
C GLU A 230 -3.49 32.11 -7.87
N VAL A 231 -2.25 31.88 -7.43
CA VAL A 231 -1.87 32.06 -6.02
C VAL A 231 -0.84 33.18 -5.84
N PRO A 232 -1.11 34.17 -4.97
CA PRO A 232 -0.15 35.23 -4.69
C PRO A 232 0.97 34.73 -3.78
N TYR A 233 2.18 34.63 -4.34
CA TYR A 233 3.39 34.30 -3.59
C TYR A 233 4.28 35.52 -3.34
N SER A 234 5.06 35.45 -2.25
CA SER A 234 6.19 36.37 -2.07
C SER A 234 7.18 36.23 -3.22
N TYR A 235 7.92 37.31 -3.52
CA TYR A 235 8.91 37.34 -4.61
C TYR A 235 9.87 36.15 -4.57
N ARG A 236 10.40 35.82 -3.38
CA ARG A 236 11.36 34.74 -3.19
C ARG A 236 10.80 33.37 -3.58
N ILE A 237 9.57 33.07 -3.18
CA ILE A 237 8.93 31.78 -3.46
C ILE A 237 8.47 31.71 -4.90
N LYS A 238 7.92 32.82 -5.42
CA LYS A 238 7.57 32.95 -6.83
C LYS A 238 8.77 32.66 -7.74
N ARG A 239 9.93 33.24 -7.41
CA ARG A 239 11.19 32.98 -8.12
C ARG A 239 11.57 31.51 -8.05
N ARG A 240 11.57 30.91 -6.85
CA ARG A 240 11.91 29.49 -6.68
C ARG A 240 11.00 28.57 -7.50
N ILE A 241 9.68 28.81 -7.51
CA ILE A 241 8.74 28.01 -8.32
C ILE A 241 9.05 28.15 -9.82
N ARG A 242 9.39 29.36 -10.30
CA ARG A 242 9.78 29.58 -11.71
C ARG A 242 11.07 28.86 -12.08
N GLU A 243 12.05 28.83 -11.19
CA GLU A 243 13.30 28.07 -11.38
C GLU A 243 12.99 26.57 -11.52
N VAL A 244 12.17 26.01 -10.62
CA VAL A 244 11.75 24.60 -10.69
C VAL A 244 10.95 24.30 -11.97
N ALA A 245 10.13 25.23 -12.42
CA ALA A 245 9.35 25.09 -13.65
C ALA A 245 10.16 25.26 -14.95
N GLY A 246 11.47 25.55 -14.88
CA GLY A 246 12.31 25.82 -16.06
C GLY A 246 12.03 27.16 -16.75
N LEU A 247 11.25 28.05 -16.13
CA LEU A 247 10.82 29.32 -16.72
C LEU A 247 11.92 30.40 -16.68
N ILE A 248 12.90 30.24 -15.80
CA ILE A 248 14.08 31.10 -15.68
C ILE A 248 15.29 30.21 -15.39
N ARG A 249 16.41 30.45 -16.07
CA ARG A 249 17.67 29.74 -15.78
C ARG A 249 18.42 30.50 -14.68
N SER A 250 19.08 29.79 -13.77
CA SER A 250 19.79 30.41 -12.62
C SER A 250 20.81 31.47 -13.02
N ASP A 251 21.36 31.34 -14.22
CA ASP A 251 22.47 32.16 -14.71
C ASP A 251 22.01 33.41 -15.48
N ASP A 252 20.78 33.41 -16.02
CA ASP A 252 20.23 34.53 -16.81
C ASP A 252 19.93 35.78 -15.95
N ASP A 253 20.02 35.65 -14.62
CA ASP A 253 19.56 36.67 -13.67
C ASP A 253 20.69 37.33 -12.87
N TRP A 254 21.95 36.88 -12.96
CA TRP A 254 23.08 37.69 -12.50
C TRP A 254 23.16 38.96 -13.38
N GLU A 255 23.14 38.80 -14.70
CA GLU A 255 23.27 39.94 -15.62
C GLU A 255 22.08 40.88 -15.53
N ARG A 256 20.85 40.36 -15.41
CA ARG A 256 19.63 41.18 -15.35
C ARG A 256 19.45 41.92 -14.03
N ASN A 257 19.77 41.28 -12.89
CA ASN A 257 19.72 41.95 -11.59
C ASN A 257 20.88 42.94 -11.41
N VAL A 258 22.06 42.67 -11.97
CA VAL A 258 23.16 43.63 -12.08
C VAL A 258 22.75 44.83 -12.93
N PHE A 259 22.17 44.59 -14.11
CA PHE A 259 21.71 45.67 -14.99
C PHE A 259 20.66 46.57 -14.34
N LEU A 260 19.67 45.98 -13.66
CA LEU A 260 18.63 46.75 -12.95
C LEU A 260 19.17 47.47 -11.71
N PHE A 261 20.17 46.89 -11.03
CA PHE A 261 20.83 47.54 -9.89
C PHE A 261 21.66 48.75 -10.34
N PHE A 262 22.42 48.64 -11.44
CA PHE A 262 23.21 49.75 -11.98
C PHE A 262 22.34 50.81 -12.68
N ALA A 263 21.30 50.41 -13.42
CA ALA A 263 20.37 51.35 -14.07
C ALA A 263 19.58 52.22 -13.07
N ASN A 264 19.36 51.73 -11.83
CA ASN A 264 18.73 52.49 -10.76
C ASN A 264 19.71 53.37 -9.97
N GLN A 265 21.03 53.18 -10.11
CA GLN A 265 22.04 54.08 -9.53
C GLN A 265 22.36 55.26 -10.46
N ASP A 266 22.27 55.07 -11.77
CA ASP A 266 22.49 56.13 -12.76
C ASP A 266 21.31 57.12 -12.90
N GLY A 267 20.18 56.84 -12.23
CA GLY A 267 18.96 57.67 -12.27
C GLY A 267 18.90 58.79 -11.22
N ASP A 268 19.72 58.72 -10.16
CA ASP A 268 19.67 59.66 -9.02
C ASP A 268 20.69 60.82 -9.12
N GLU A 269 21.47 60.92 -10.21
CA GLU A 269 22.46 62.00 -10.41
C GLU A 269 22.06 63.07 -11.44
N LYS A 270 20.78 63.13 -11.82
CA LYS A 270 20.23 64.23 -12.63
C LYS A 270 18.92 64.73 -12.06
N ASP A 271 18.99 65.42 -10.93
CA ASP A 271 18.21 66.63 -10.69
C ASP A 271 18.92 67.46 -9.60
N THR A 272 19.65 68.47 -10.09
CA THR A 272 20.04 69.68 -9.36
C THR A 272 18.83 70.46 -8.88
#